data_AF-A0A951UDU2-F1
#
_entry.id   AF-A0A951UDU2-F1
#
_cell.length_a   1.000
_cell.length_b   1.000
_cell.length_c   1.000
_cell.angle_alpha   90.00
_cell.angle_beta   90.00
_cell.angle_gamma   90.00
#
_symmetry.space_group_name_H-M   'P 1'
#
loop_
_entity.id
_entity.type
_entity.pdbx_description
1 polymer ?
#
loop_
_entity_poly.entity_id
_entity_poly.type
_entity_poly.pdbx_seq_one_letter_code
_entity_poly.pdbx_strand_id
1 'polypeptide(L)'
;MSKALQKQIDQLFEATKDLKSLEEIKPYCDRFNEWVNTNTSYSQKSLGTVLSRYGFYKKFKSIKLEQGLNAEAIAKHDENGNVKGQELKHYAVLMCGLDRDHWKQRNETTRVIGRLGNDQEIDPEAYLEVTGQLLESADPHKLAVGIIAATGRRPHEIIARAKFAPIEGQAYQVQFEGQGKKRGDKPVFPIATLYPGEYIIKCLYRLRREGSTRVLLREVANDFPNDLAAQNQSIDSRRNGSLNRVVREYFGDKGEKEPVLAFRYEEEQDNCKALRAAYGALATERDCGRSVGSKMLHYARLLGHFVKENPTDKELQNIATSLGYADYFTTKPVLFPTAPEKEKTTSIRINEFDLEPLKKLQQDWELPNQQSVVTRLIESQEKIAELAKQLLEAKTQINQLQKEKEEMLQVQNQQVTVSKTELEAMIERMVTQKIEQALSNFPTTQQASQSKPTTQAPVKEQEVIDWAGMSNADLWLTKVKGASEEKIRRSYEAICLYNNTVATGEDDRLAITNQALRELSGVNGLIVGDWIKAHADEVISHNSKYEMQNSKDPSKAETYYNKRHGSEKITKILSLVNEQYLDGEALKSQQIKS
;
A
#
# COMPACT_ATOMS: atom_id res chain seq x y z
N MET A 1 -10.09 -21.63 -10.58
CA MET A 1 -11.56 -21.55 -10.74
C MET A 1 -12.03 -20.97 -12.09
N SER A 2 -11.41 -19.92 -12.65
CA SER A 2 -11.84 -19.26 -13.91
C SER A 2 -12.07 -20.18 -15.13
N LYS A 3 -11.19 -21.15 -15.38
CA LYS A 3 -11.29 -22.04 -16.57
C LYS A 3 -12.40 -23.11 -16.45
N ALA A 4 -12.82 -23.48 -15.24
CA ALA A 4 -13.83 -24.52 -15.03
C ALA A 4 -15.21 -24.07 -15.52
N LEU A 5 -15.63 -22.85 -15.17
CA LEU A 5 -16.90 -22.30 -15.65
C LEU A 5 -16.90 -22.09 -17.16
N GLN A 6 -15.79 -21.63 -17.74
CA GLN A 6 -15.69 -21.52 -19.20
C GLN A 6 -15.89 -22.89 -19.87
N LYS A 7 -15.24 -23.94 -19.36
CA LYS A 7 -15.42 -25.31 -19.84
C LYS A 7 -16.87 -25.78 -19.71
N GLN A 8 -17.54 -25.47 -18.59
CA GLN A 8 -18.95 -25.82 -18.41
C GLN A 8 -19.89 -25.06 -19.35
N ILE A 9 -19.60 -23.79 -19.63
CA ILE A 9 -20.31 -23.00 -20.64
C ILE A 9 -20.12 -23.62 -22.03
N ASP A 10 -18.89 -24.04 -22.35
CA ASP A 10 -18.58 -24.70 -23.62
C ASP A 10 -19.29 -26.05 -23.74
N GLN A 11 -19.31 -26.85 -22.67
CA GLN A 11 -20.04 -28.12 -22.61
C GLN A 11 -21.54 -27.93 -22.78
N LEU A 12 -22.13 -26.95 -22.09
CA LEU A 12 -23.55 -26.61 -22.24
C LEU A 12 -23.85 -26.16 -23.68
N PHE A 13 -23.01 -25.30 -24.26
CA PHE A 13 -23.18 -24.83 -25.63
C PHE A 13 -23.12 -25.97 -26.63
N GLU A 14 -22.07 -26.80 -26.59
CA GLU A 14 -21.93 -27.95 -27.50
C GLU A 14 -23.07 -28.95 -27.36
N ALA A 15 -23.56 -29.18 -26.13
CA ALA A 15 -24.65 -30.10 -25.88
C ALA A 15 -26.03 -29.59 -26.32
N THR A 16 -26.20 -28.26 -26.46
CA THR A 16 -27.53 -27.66 -26.71
C THR A 16 -27.65 -26.94 -28.06
N LYS A 17 -26.54 -26.64 -28.75
CA LYS A 17 -26.54 -25.81 -29.97
C LYS A 17 -27.41 -26.35 -31.12
N ASP A 18 -27.57 -27.67 -31.20
CA ASP A 18 -28.28 -28.36 -32.29
C ASP A 18 -29.67 -28.89 -31.84
N LEU A 19 -30.02 -28.75 -30.56
CA LEU A 19 -31.31 -29.19 -30.01
C LEU A 19 -32.43 -28.23 -30.43
N LYS A 20 -33.64 -28.77 -30.63
CA LYS A 20 -34.77 -28.03 -31.22
C LYS A 20 -36.02 -28.02 -30.36
N SER A 21 -35.93 -28.38 -29.10
CA SER A 21 -37.06 -28.33 -28.17
C SER A 21 -36.60 -27.92 -26.76
N LEU A 22 -37.53 -27.32 -26.01
CA LEU A 22 -37.31 -26.98 -24.61
C LEU A 22 -37.06 -28.24 -23.77
N GLU A 23 -37.79 -29.32 -24.06
CA GLU A 23 -37.71 -30.61 -23.37
C GLU A 23 -36.33 -31.24 -23.50
N GLU A 24 -35.70 -31.15 -24.67
CA GLU A 24 -34.33 -31.63 -24.88
C GLU A 24 -33.28 -30.72 -24.20
N ILE A 25 -33.49 -29.40 -24.20
CA ILE A 25 -32.51 -28.42 -23.69
C ILE A 25 -32.54 -28.35 -22.16
N LYS A 26 -33.72 -28.49 -21.54
CA LYS A 26 -33.93 -28.30 -20.09
C LYS A 26 -33.02 -29.15 -19.20
N PRO A 27 -32.83 -30.47 -19.42
CA PRO A 27 -31.95 -31.30 -18.58
C PRO A 27 -30.48 -30.85 -18.59
N TYR A 28 -30.01 -30.20 -19.65
CA TYR A 28 -28.65 -29.65 -19.70
C TYR A 28 -28.56 -28.33 -18.92
N CYS A 29 -29.61 -27.51 -18.97
CA CYS A 29 -29.71 -26.28 -18.21
C CYS A 29 -29.80 -26.53 -16.70
N ASP A 30 -30.62 -27.51 -16.31
CA ASP A 30 -30.79 -27.91 -14.90
C ASP A 30 -29.45 -28.40 -14.32
N ARG A 31 -28.73 -29.28 -15.03
CA ARG A 31 -27.39 -29.73 -14.64
C ARG A 31 -26.37 -28.60 -14.56
N PHE A 32 -26.41 -27.65 -15.49
CA PHE A 32 -25.52 -26.49 -15.46
C PHE A 32 -25.80 -25.60 -14.24
N ASN A 33 -27.06 -25.31 -13.94
CA ASN A 33 -27.45 -24.51 -12.77
C ASN A 33 -27.12 -25.21 -11.46
N GLU A 34 -27.38 -26.51 -11.37
CA GLU A 34 -26.98 -27.33 -10.22
C GLU A 34 -25.47 -27.25 -10.02
N TRP A 35 -24.69 -27.44 -11.09
CA TRP A 35 -23.23 -27.32 -11.02
C TRP A 35 -22.79 -25.92 -10.58
N VAL A 36 -23.37 -24.85 -11.14
CA VAL A 36 -23.05 -23.47 -10.73
C VAL A 36 -23.33 -23.27 -9.24
N ASN A 37 -24.48 -23.75 -8.74
CA ASN A 37 -24.89 -23.57 -7.35
C ASN A 37 -24.08 -24.43 -6.36
N THR A 38 -23.60 -25.61 -6.78
CA THR A 38 -22.91 -26.56 -5.90
C THR A 38 -21.38 -26.47 -5.97
N ASN A 39 -20.82 -26.17 -7.14
CA ASN A 39 -19.39 -26.21 -7.40
C ASN A 39 -18.75 -24.82 -7.51
N THR A 40 -19.53 -23.75 -7.33
CA THR A 40 -19.01 -22.38 -7.35
C THR A 40 -19.49 -21.57 -6.16
N SER A 41 -18.72 -20.57 -5.78
CA SER A 41 -19.07 -19.59 -4.74
C SER A 41 -19.57 -18.28 -5.34
N TYR A 42 -20.09 -18.29 -6.58
CA TYR A 42 -20.53 -17.08 -7.25
C TYR A 42 -21.84 -16.57 -6.65
N SER A 43 -21.80 -15.38 -6.04
CA SER A 43 -23.04 -14.69 -5.64
C SER A 43 -23.87 -14.31 -6.87
N GLN A 44 -25.17 -14.13 -6.70
CA GLN A 44 -26.07 -13.58 -7.74
C GLN A 44 -25.56 -12.23 -8.28
N LYS A 45 -24.96 -11.41 -7.40
CA LYS A 45 -24.30 -10.14 -7.75
C LYS A 45 -23.06 -10.30 -8.62
N SER A 46 -22.46 -11.48 -8.75
CA SER A 46 -21.27 -11.72 -9.58
C SER A 46 -21.58 -12.60 -10.80
N LEU A 47 -22.50 -13.56 -10.68
CA LEU A 47 -22.75 -14.60 -11.67
C LEU A 47 -23.00 -14.06 -13.08
N GLY A 48 -23.92 -13.10 -13.25
CA GLY A 48 -24.20 -12.51 -14.57
C GLY A 48 -22.98 -11.84 -15.23
N THR A 49 -22.12 -11.21 -14.42
CA THR A 49 -20.86 -10.62 -14.93
C THR A 49 -19.88 -11.71 -15.36
N VAL A 50 -19.79 -12.80 -14.60
CA VAL A 50 -18.89 -13.91 -14.89
C VAL A 50 -19.36 -14.69 -16.12
N LEU A 51 -20.65 -14.97 -16.26
CA LEU A 51 -21.23 -15.60 -17.46
C LEU A 51 -20.97 -14.76 -18.72
N SER A 52 -21.19 -13.44 -18.63
CA SER A 52 -20.89 -12.51 -19.73
C SER A 52 -19.40 -12.52 -20.09
N ARG A 53 -18.51 -12.54 -19.08
CA ARG A 53 -17.06 -12.57 -19.26
C ARG A 53 -16.59 -13.80 -20.04
N TYR A 54 -17.17 -14.97 -19.80
CA TYR A 54 -16.84 -16.21 -20.52
C TYR A 54 -17.68 -16.41 -21.79
N GLY A 55 -18.36 -15.36 -22.25
CA GLY A 55 -19.01 -15.35 -23.55
C GLY A 55 -20.28 -16.19 -23.63
N PHE A 56 -20.88 -16.57 -22.49
CA PHE A 56 -22.14 -17.34 -22.45
C PHE A 56 -23.20 -16.76 -23.40
N TYR A 57 -23.56 -15.49 -23.20
CA TYR A 57 -24.56 -14.82 -24.04
C TYR A 57 -24.11 -14.65 -25.51
N LYS A 58 -22.80 -14.47 -25.76
CA LYS A 58 -22.26 -14.29 -27.10
C LYS A 58 -22.33 -15.58 -27.91
N LYS A 59 -22.04 -16.73 -27.28
CA LYS A 59 -22.13 -18.06 -27.89
C LYS A 59 -23.54 -18.38 -28.36
N PHE A 60 -24.52 -18.26 -27.47
CA PHE A 60 -25.91 -18.56 -27.82
C PHE A 60 -26.54 -17.56 -28.80
N LYS A 61 -26.00 -16.34 -28.91
CA LYS A 61 -26.41 -15.37 -29.95
C LYS A 61 -25.95 -15.76 -31.36
N SER A 62 -24.95 -16.64 -31.48
CA SER A 62 -24.46 -17.11 -32.79
C SER A 62 -25.30 -18.24 -33.40
N ILE A 63 -26.22 -18.83 -32.62
CA ILE A 63 -27.11 -19.89 -33.08
C ILE A 63 -28.27 -19.28 -33.86
N LYS A 64 -28.70 -19.97 -34.92
CA LYS A 64 -29.94 -19.63 -35.62
C LYS A 64 -31.15 -19.97 -34.72
N LEU A 65 -31.91 -18.96 -34.34
CA LEU A 65 -33.04 -19.10 -33.42
C LEU A 65 -34.37 -19.24 -34.17
N GLU A 66 -35.18 -20.21 -33.76
CA GLU A 66 -36.51 -20.48 -34.29
C GLU A 66 -37.51 -20.53 -33.12
N GLN A 67 -38.56 -19.72 -33.18
CA GLN A 67 -39.54 -19.57 -32.11
C GLN A 67 -40.27 -20.88 -31.85
N GLY A 68 -40.38 -21.28 -30.57
CA GLY A 68 -41.06 -22.51 -30.16
C GLY A 68 -40.26 -23.79 -30.41
N LEU A 69 -39.05 -23.68 -30.99
CA LEU A 69 -38.13 -24.80 -31.15
C LEU A 69 -36.95 -24.67 -30.17
N ASN A 70 -35.96 -23.86 -30.51
CA ASN A 70 -34.77 -23.65 -29.67
C ASN A 70 -34.78 -22.28 -28.97
N ALA A 71 -35.82 -21.48 -29.17
CA ALA A 71 -35.90 -20.13 -28.63
C ALA A 71 -37.33 -19.70 -28.28
N GLU A 72 -37.42 -18.75 -27.35
CA GLU A 72 -38.66 -18.08 -26.98
C GLU A 72 -38.60 -16.59 -27.33
N ALA A 73 -39.74 -16.03 -27.73
CA ALA A 73 -39.90 -14.63 -28.00
C ALA A 73 -40.09 -13.84 -26.70
N ILE A 74 -39.13 -13.01 -26.35
CA ILE A 74 -39.19 -12.14 -25.18
C ILE A 74 -39.56 -10.74 -25.62
N ALA A 75 -40.49 -10.11 -24.90
CA ALA A 75 -40.82 -8.71 -25.07
C ALA A 75 -39.58 -7.82 -24.85
N LYS A 76 -39.25 -7.02 -25.86
CA LYS A 76 -38.36 -5.87 -25.74
C LYS A 76 -39.18 -4.72 -25.22
N HIS A 77 -38.83 -4.23 -24.03
CA HIS A 77 -39.47 -3.06 -23.46
C HIS A 77 -38.72 -1.79 -23.86
N ASP A 78 -39.46 -0.70 -24.09
CA ASP A 78 -38.91 0.65 -24.12
C ASP A 78 -38.62 1.16 -22.70
N GLU A 79 -38.13 2.38 -22.62
CA GLU A 79 -37.73 3.04 -21.37
C GLU A 79 -38.90 3.28 -20.41
N ASN A 80 -40.15 3.27 -20.92
CA ASN A 80 -41.37 3.43 -20.13
C ASN A 80 -41.98 2.07 -19.73
N GLY A 81 -41.33 0.96 -20.09
CA GLY A 81 -41.83 -0.38 -19.85
C GLY A 81 -42.84 -0.87 -20.90
N ASN A 82 -43.11 -0.10 -21.97
CA ASN A 82 -44.00 -0.55 -23.03
C ASN A 82 -43.29 -1.53 -23.96
N VAL A 83 -44.03 -2.49 -24.52
CA VAL A 83 -43.44 -3.46 -25.45
C VAL A 83 -43.15 -2.78 -26.80
N LYS A 84 -41.87 -2.61 -27.12
CA LYS A 84 -41.36 -2.04 -28.37
C LYS A 84 -41.15 -3.10 -29.47
N GLY A 85 -41.19 -4.38 -29.12
CA GLY A 85 -41.06 -5.49 -30.05
C GLY A 85 -40.74 -6.79 -29.35
N GLN A 86 -40.30 -7.79 -30.10
CA GLN A 86 -39.88 -9.09 -29.56
C GLN A 86 -38.44 -9.42 -29.97
N GLU A 87 -37.76 -10.19 -29.15
CA GLU A 87 -36.46 -10.77 -29.44
C GLU A 87 -36.47 -12.25 -29.08
N LEU A 88 -36.04 -13.08 -30.03
CA LEU A 88 -35.80 -14.49 -29.75
C LEU A 88 -34.56 -14.63 -28.88
N LYS A 89 -34.67 -15.38 -27.79
CA LYS A 89 -33.53 -15.85 -27.02
C LYS A 89 -33.55 -17.35 -26.91
N HIS A 90 -32.38 -17.96 -27.07
CA HIS A 90 -32.20 -19.40 -26.90
C HIS A 90 -32.64 -19.86 -25.51
N TYR A 91 -33.28 -21.02 -25.39
CA TYR A 91 -33.77 -21.53 -24.10
C TYR A 91 -32.68 -21.62 -23.03
N ALA A 92 -31.46 -22.02 -23.40
CA ALA A 92 -30.34 -22.02 -22.45
C ALA A 92 -30.06 -20.63 -21.82
N VAL A 93 -30.24 -19.54 -22.57
CA VAL A 93 -30.06 -18.16 -22.05
C VAL A 93 -31.17 -17.76 -21.09
N LEU A 94 -32.37 -18.31 -21.29
CA LEU A 94 -33.53 -18.08 -20.43
C LEU A 94 -33.46 -18.87 -19.14
N MET A 95 -32.95 -20.10 -19.21
CA MET A 95 -32.99 -21.04 -18.10
C MET A 95 -31.72 -21.03 -17.24
N CYS A 96 -30.55 -20.66 -17.80
CA CYS A 96 -29.29 -20.72 -17.06
C CYS A 96 -28.89 -19.38 -16.44
N GLY A 97 -28.42 -19.42 -15.20
CA GLY A 97 -27.85 -18.27 -14.51
C GLY A 97 -28.88 -17.42 -13.76
N LEU A 98 -28.98 -16.14 -14.12
CA LEU A 98 -29.86 -15.19 -13.44
C LEU A 98 -31.20 -15.06 -14.18
N ASP A 99 -32.30 -15.29 -13.47
CA ASP A 99 -33.65 -14.99 -13.95
C ASP A 99 -33.96 -13.47 -13.92
N ARG A 100 -35.17 -13.12 -14.34
CA ARG A 100 -35.65 -11.73 -14.41
C ARG A 100 -35.63 -11.02 -13.06
N ASP A 101 -36.02 -11.70 -11.98
CA ASP A 101 -36.10 -11.10 -10.65
C ASP A 101 -34.70 -10.89 -10.07
N HIS A 102 -33.79 -11.83 -10.29
CA HIS A 102 -32.38 -11.65 -9.97
C HIS A 102 -31.77 -10.47 -10.73
N TRP A 103 -32.10 -10.27 -12.02
CA TRP A 103 -31.65 -9.10 -12.78
C TRP A 103 -32.25 -7.80 -12.26
N LYS A 104 -33.52 -7.80 -11.85
CA LYS A 104 -34.19 -6.64 -11.27
C LYS A 104 -33.54 -6.25 -9.95
N GLN A 105 -33.42 -7.19 -9.00
CA GLN A 105 -32.76 -6.98 -7.71
C GLN A 105 -31.30 -6.56 -7.86
N ARG A 106 -30.59 -7.10 -8.86
CA ARG A 106 -29.20 -6.70 -9.15
C ARG A 106 -29.10 -5.24 -9.62
N ASN A 107 -30.06 -4.78 -10.41
CA ASN A 107 -30.06 -3.43 -10.98
C ASN A 107 -30.58 -2.39 -10.00
N GLU A 108 -31.34 -2.80 -9.00
CA GLU A 108 -31.66 -1.98 -7.82
C GLU A 108 -30.38 -1.77 -7.00
N THR A 109 -29.85 -0.53 -7.01
CA THR A 109 -28.62 -0.19 -6.31
C THR A 109 -28.77 1.15 -5.59
N THR A 110 -28.51 1.15 -4.29
CA THR A 110 -28.42 2.37 -3.47
C THR A 110 -27.02 2.97 -3.48
N ARG A 111 -26.01 2.26 -3.99
CA ARG A 111 -24.59 2.63 -3.93
C ARG A 111 -24.29 4.08 -4.36
N VAL A 112 -24.90 4.56 -5.45
CA VAL A 112 -24.64 5.93 -5.93
C VAL A 112 -25.22 6.96 -4.96
N ILE A 113 -26.44 6.74 -4.48
CA ILE A 113 -27.09 7.60 -3.48
C ILE A 113 -26.29 7.58 -2.17
N GLY A 114 -25.86 6.40 -1.72
CA GLY A 114 -25.02 6.25 -0.53
C GLY A 114 -23.71 7.03 -0.63
N ARG A 115 -23.04 6.98 -1.80
CA ARG A 115 -21.81 7.77 -2.05
C ARG A 115 -22.06 9.28 -2.03
N LEU A 116 -23.12 9.74 -2.66
CA LEU A 116 -23.46 11.17 -2.68
C LEU A 116 -23.84 11.71 -1.30
N GLY A 117 -24.39 10.86 -0.42
CA GLY A 117 -24.71 11.23 0.96
C GLY A 117 -23.54 11.09 1.95
N ASN A 118 -22.39 10.57 1.50
CA ASN A 118 -21.19 10.36 2.32
C ASN A 118 -19.95 10.81 1.53
N ASP A 119 -20.05 11.98 0.91
CA ASP A 119 -18.94 12.58 0.18
C ASP A 119 -17.77 12.90 1.11
N GLN A 120 -16.57 12.97 0.54
CA GLN A 120 -15.33 13.15 1.29
C GLN A 120 -14.59 14.37 0.79
N GLU A 121 -14.07 15.17 1.70
CA GLU A 121 -13.20 16.29 1.34
C GLU A 121 -11.81 15.76 0.95
N ILE A 122 -11.26 16.29 -0.14
CA ILE A 122 -9.88 16.03 -0.55
C ILE A 122 -9.07 17.30 -0.30
N ASP A 123 -7.86 17.14 0.24
CA ASP A 123 -6.85 18.19 0.23
C ASP A 123 -6.18 18.30 -1.15
N PRO A 124 -6.42 19.38 -1.94
CA PRO A 124 -5.84 19.51 -3.26
C PRO A 124 -4.31 19.56 -3.23
N GLU A 125 -3.70 20.14 -2.21
CA GLU A 125 -2.25 20.33 -2.16
C GLU A 125 -1.54 18.99 -1.98
N ALA A 126 -1.96 18.20 -0.99
CA ALA A 126 -1.43 16.85 -0.77
C ALA A 126 -1.66 15.94 -1.98
N TYR A 127 -2.85 15.99 -2.59
CA TYR A 127 -3.15 15.19 -3.78
C TYR A 127 -2.26 15.57 -4.97
N LEU A 128 -2.05 16.87 -5.20
CA LEU A 128 -1.20 17.36 -6.27
C LEU A 128 0.27 16.99 -6.01
N GLU A 129 0.78 17.16 -4.80
CA GLU A 129 2.15 16.81 -4.43
C GLU A 129 2.46 15.34 -4.73
N VAL A 130 1.62 14.42 -4.23
CA VAL A 130 1.77 12.98 -4.51
C VAL A 130 1.67 12.69 -6.01
N THR A 131 0.75 13.34 -6.71
CA THR A 131 0.62 13.20 -8.16
C THR A 131 1.90 13.62 -8.88
N GLY A 132 2.51 14.73 -8.47
CA GLY A 132 3.79 15.23 -8.98
C GLY A 132 4.93 14.23 -8.80
N GLN A 133 5.10 13.71 -7.58
CA GLN A 133 6.11 12.70 -7.25
C GLN A 133 5.98 11.45 -8.14
N LEU A 134 4.74 10.97 -8.34
CA LEU A 134 4.47 9.81 -9.20
C LEU A 134 4.74 10.09 -10.68
N LEU A 135 4.47 11.30 -11.15
CA LEU A 135 4.78 11.73 -12.52
C LEU A 135 6.28 11.81 -12.79
N GLU A 136 7.14 11.94 -11.79
CA GLU A 136 8.59 11.95 -11.97
C GLU A 136 9.21 10.55 -11.98
N SER A 137 8.50 9.57 -11.41
CA SER A 137 9.02 8.22 -11.20
C SER A 137 9.48 7.52 -12.49
N ALA A 138 10.58 6.77 -12.36
CA ALA A 138 11.05 5.85 -13.39
C ALA A 138 10.29 4.51 -13.39
N ASP A 139 9.58 4.18 -12.30
CA ASP A 139 8.73 2.98 -12.25
C ASP A 139 7.50 3.18 -13.15
N PRO A 140 7.24 2.28 -14.12
CA PRO A 140 6.13 2.43 -15.06
C PRO A 140 4.75 2.39 -14.38
N HIS A 141 4.59 1.66 -13.28
CA HIS A 141 3.34 1.63 -12.53
C HIS A 141 3.11 2.93 -11.77
N LYS A 142 4.15 3.45 -11.11
CA LYS A 142 4.09 4.77 -10.44
C LYS A 142 3.78 5.89 -11.43
N LEU A 143 4.49 5.91 -12.55
CA LEU A 143 4.23 6.85 -13.64
C LEU A 143 2.82 6.72 -14.22
N ALA A 144 2.33 5.50 -14.44
CA ALA A 144 0.97 5.28 -14.92
C ALA A 144 -0.07 5.80 -13.92
N VAL A 145 0.11 5.56 -12.62
CA VAL A 145 -0.77 6.09 -11.57
C VAL A 145 -0.73 7.61 -11.52
N GLY A 146 0.45 8.24 -11.62
CA GLY A 146 0.57 9.71 -11.69
C GLY A 146 -0.19 10.29 -12.89
N ILE A 147 -0.10 9.67 -14.06
CA ILE A 147 -0.86 10.12 -15.25
C ILE A 147 -2.37 9.90 -15.06
N ILE A 148 -2.79 8.81 -14.42
CA ILE A 148 -4.20 8.55 -14.09
C ILE A 148 -4.72 9.62 -13.11
N ALA A 149 -3.98 9.92 -12.05
CA ALA A 149 -4.34 10.94 -11.07
C ALA A 149 -4.44 12.34 -11.69
N ALA A 150 -3.55 12.67 -12.62
CA ALA A 150 -3.51 13.98 -13.28
C ALA A 150 -4.57 14.20 -14.37
N THR A 151 -5.19 13.13 -14.92
CA THR A 151 -6.10 13.20 -16.09
C THR A 151 -7.45 12.52 -15.87
N GLY A 152 -7.57 11.76 -14.78
CA GLY A 152 -8.70 10.89 -14.46
C GLY A 152 -9.00 9.82 -15.50
N ARG A 153 -8.10 9.50 -16.44
CA ARG A 153 -8.34 8.46 -17.45
C ARG A 153 -8.26 7.05 -16.83
N ARG A 154 -8.89 6.08 -17.48
CA ARG A 154 -8.89 4.67 -17.01
C ARG A 154 -7.51 4.03 -17.23
N PRO A 155 -7.13 3.02 -16.43
CA PRO A 155 -5.84 2.32 -16.58
C PRO A 155 -5.52 1.85 -18.01
N HIS A 156 -6.42 1.08 -18.64
CA HIS A 156 -6.23 0.64 -20.03
C HIS A 156 -6.21 1.79 -21.05
N GLU A 157 -6.86 2.94 -20.76
CA GLU A 157 -6.77 4.12 -21.61
C GLU A 157 -5.34 4.66 -21.58
N ILE A 158 -4.80 4.93 -20.39
CA ILE A 158 -3.43 5.46 -20.25
C ILE A 158 -2.39 4.49 -20.82
N ILE A 159 -2.44 3.22 -20.44
CA ILE A 159 -1.45 2.22 -20.86
C ILE A 159 -1.46 2.03 -22.38
N ALA A 160 -2.63 1.98 -23.02
CA ALA A 160 -2.71 1.47 -24.41
C ALA A 160 -3.33 2.41 -25.45
N ARG A 161 -4.22 3.35 -25.08
CA ARG A 161 -5.12 4.00 -26.05
C ARG A 161 -5.04 5.52 -26.11
N ALA A 162 -4.83 6.15 -24.96
CA ALA A 162 -4.88 7.59 -24.78
C ALA A 162 -3.98 8.29 -25.80
N LYS A 163 -4.48 9.25 -26.55
CA LYS A 163 -3.63 10.19 -27.24
C LYS A 163 -3.96 11.57 -26.71
N PHE A 164 -2.91 12.29 -26.35
CA PHE A 164 -3.00 13.65 -25.89
C PHE A 164 -2.32 14.54 -26.92
N ALA A 165 -3.02 15.58 -27.36
CA ALA A 165 -2.45 16.64 -28.17
C ALA A 165 -2.64 17.98 -27.45
N PRO A 166 -1.67 18.91 -27.55
CA PRO A 166 -1.78 20.21 -26.92
C PRO A 166 -2.95 21.01 -27.52
N ILE A 167 -3.54 21.88 -26.72
CA ILE A 167 -4.49 22.89 -27.18
C ILE A 167 -3.80 24.25 -27.11
N GLU A 168 -3.73 24.95 -28.23
CA GLU A 168 -3.08 26.25 -28.32
C GLU A 168 -3.70 27.25 -27.33
N GLY A 169 -2.85 27.96 -26.57
CA GLY A 169 -3.28 28.89 -25.53
C GLY A 169 -3.85 28.26 -24.26
N GLN A 170 -3.92 26.94 -24.15
CA GLN A 170 -4.50 26.23 -23.00
C GLN A 170 -3.47 25.30 -22.34
N ALA A 171 -2.62 25.85 -21.48
CA ALA A 171 -1.48 25.14 -20.89
C ALA A 171 -1.86 23.90 -20.05
N TYR A 172 -3.07 23.86 -19.47
CA TYR A 172 -3.56 22.77 -18.63
C TYR A 172 -4.74 22.01 -19.25
N GLN A 173 -4.84 22.04 -20.59
CA GLN A 173 -5.81 21.23 -21.31
C GLN A 173 -5.15 20.49 -22.47
N VAL A 174 -5.71 19.33 -22.80
CA VAL A 174 -5.28 18.52 -23.95
C VAL A 174 -6.49 18.01 -24.71
N GLN A 175 -6.36 17.84 -26.02
CA GLN A 175 -7.29 17.03 -26.79
C GLN A 175 -7.04 15.56 -26.46
N PHE A 176 -8.09 14.84 -26.05
CA PHE A 176 -8.02 13.43 -25.72
C PHE A 176 -8.74 12.57 -26.75
N GLU A 177 -8.04 11.57 -27.27
CA GLU A 177 -8.58 10.46 -28.06
C GLU A 177 -8.37 9.14 -27.30
N GLY A 178 -9.25 8.16 -27.53
CA GLY A 178 -9.07 6.79 -27.03
C GLY A 178 -9.94 6.44 -25.82
N GLN A 179 -11.09 7.13 -25.67
CA GLN A 179 -12.08 6.84 -24.63
C GLN A 179 -12.51 5.37 -24.66
N GLY A 180 -12.38 4.68 -23.53
CA GLY A 180 -12.83 3.31 -23.36
C GLY A 180 -14.35 3.20 -23.28
N LYS A 181 -14.87 1.99 -23.52
CA LYS A 181 -16.30 1.62 -23.39
C LYS A 181 -17.29 2.37 -24.30
N LYS A 182 -16.82 3.06 -25.35
CA LYS A 182 -17.69 3.55 -26.44
C LYS A 182 -17.71 2.49 -27.57
N ARG A 183 -18.89 2.05 -27.97
CA ARG A 183 -19.07 1.09 -29.08
C ARG A 183 -19.11 1.88 -30.39
N GLY A 184 -18.14 1.66 -31.28
CA GLY A 184 -18.11 2.28 -32.62
C GLY A 184 -17.62 3.74 -32.64
N ASP A 185 -17.98 4.56 -31.66
CA ASP A 185 -17.56 5.97 -31.57
C ASP A 185 -16.12 6.12 -31.06
N LYS A 186 -15.34 6.97 -31.74
CA LYS A 186 -13.99 7.40 -31.34
C LYS A 186 -14.00 8.92 -31.09
N PRO A 187 -14.60 9.38 -29.98
CA PRO A 187 -14.69 10.80 -29.71
C PRO A 187 -13.30 11.38 -29.44
N VAL A 188 -13.08 12.59 -29.96
CA VAL A 188 -11.95 13.47 -29.62
C VAL A 188 -12.54 14.69 -28.94
N PHE A 189 -12.07 15.02 -27.73
CA PHE A 189 -12.62 16.12 -26.96
C PHE A 189 -11.58 16.69 -25.99
N PRO A 190 -11.69 17.99 -25.63
CA PRO A 190 -10.80 18.60 -24.67
C PRO A 190 -11.04 18.04 -23.26
N ILE A 191 -9.95 17.82 -22.53
CA ILE A 191 -9.97 17.53 -21.09
C ILE A 191 -8.98 18.44 -20.37
N ALA A 192 -9.27 18.76 -19.12
CA ALA A 192 -8.32 19.37 -18.21
C ALA A 192 -7.19 18.38 -17.83
N THR A 193 -6.07 18.94 -17.39
CA THR A 193 -4.99 18.21 -16.73
C THR A 193 -4.60 18.94 -15.45
N LEU A 194 -4.26 18.19 -14.40
CA LEU A 194 -3.84 18.79 -13.12
C LEU A 194 -2.42 19.37 -13.18
N TYR A 195 -1.61 18.91 -14.13
CA TYR A 195 -0.28 19.44 -14.47
C TYR A 195 -0.27 19.97 -15.92
N PRO A 196 0.75 20.73 -16.35
CA PRO A 196 0.81 21.26 -17.71
C PRO A 196 0.65 20.15 -18.76
N GLY A 197 -0.22 20.38 -19.75
CA GLY A 197 -0.59 19.40 -20.76
C GLY A 197 0.60 18.84 -21.53
N GLU A 198 1.57 19.70 -21.89
CA GLU A 198 2.82 19.26 -22.51
C GLU A 198 3.65 18.32 -21.64
N TYR A 199 3.67 18.55 -20.33
CA TYR A 199 4.37 17.69 -19.38
C TYR A 199 3.69 16.32 -19.28
N ILE A 200 2.36 16.29 -19.25
CA ILE A 200 1.59 15.05 -19.27
C ILE A 200 1.79 14.27 -20.57
N ILE A 201 1.86 14.95 -21.72
CA ILE A 201 2.18 14.32 -23.01
C ILE A 201 3.56 13.66 -22.96
N LYS A 202 4.58 14.34 -22.42
CA LYS A 202 5.93 13.78 -22.23
C LYS A 202 5.93 12.56 -21.29
N CYS A 203 5.19 12.63 -20.19
CA CYS A 203 5.04 11.51 -19.25
C CYS A 203 4.41 10.28 -19.91
N LEU A 204 3.32 10.47 -20.68
CA LEU A 204 2.66 9.40 -21.43
C LEU A 204 3.62 8.78 -22.46
N TYR A 205 4.39 9.60 -23.16
CA TYR A 205 5.39 9.14 -24.11
C TYR A 205 6.47 8.28 -23.43
N ARG A 206 6.97 8.70 -22.26
CA ARG A 206 7.95 7.93 -21.47
C ARG A 206 7.37 6.58 -21.03
N LEU A 207 6.16 6.57 -20.49
CA LEU A 207 5.47 5.33 -20.09
C LEU A 207 5.38 4.33 -21.26
N ARG A 208 5.00 4.80 -22.45
CA ARG A 208 4.83 3.91 -23.62
C ARG A 208 6.13 3.43 -24.25
N ARG A 209 7.26 4.08 -23.95
CA ARG A 209 8.58 3.64 -24.40
C ARG A 209 9.27 2.69 -23.43
N GLU A 210 8.77 2.60 -22.20
CA GLU A 210 9.27 1.67 -21.20
C GLU A 210 9.12 0.21 -21.67
N GLY A 211 10.16 -0.60 -21.41
CA GLY A 211 10.31 -1.92 -21.98
C GLY A 211 9.18 -2.88 -21.60
N SER A 212 8.83 -2.96 -20.31
CA SER A 212 7.78 -3.85 -19.81
C SER A 212 6.39 -3.49 -20.35
N THR A 213 6.14 -2.19 -20.56
CA THR A 213 4.89 -1.67 -21.15
C THR A 213 4.80 -2.04 -22.63
N ARG A 214 5.89 -1.88 -23.39
CA ARG A 214 5.94 -2.28 -24.80
C ARG A 214 5.75 -3.79 -24.99
N VAL A 215 6.37 -4.61 -24.16
CA VAL A 215 6.22 -6.07 -24.19
C VAL A 215 4.77 -6.45 -23.93
N LEU A 216 4.16 -5.92 -22.86
CA LEU A 216 2.75 -6.16 -22.54
C LEU A 216 1.83 -5.81 -23.72
N LEU A 217 1.98 -4.63 -24.31
CA LEU A 217 1.12 -4.19 -25.40
C LEU A 217 1.26 -5.08 -26.64
N ARG A 218 2.48 -5.57 -26.93
CA ARG A 218 2.73 -6.50 -28.03
C ARG A 218 2.08 -7.86 -27.78
N GLU A 219 2.26 -8.43 -26.59
CA GLU A 219 1.63 -9.71 -26.21
C GLU A 219 0.11 -9.64 -26.31
N VAL A 220 -0.49 -8.58 -25.75
CA VAL A 220 -1.95 -8.40 -25.75
C VAL A 220 -2.49 -8.22 -27.17
N ALA A 221 -1.77 -7.50 -28.03
CA ALA A 221 -2.15 -7.35 -29.44
C ALA A 221 -2.05 -8.68 -30.19
N ASN A 222 -1.05 -9.52 -29.89
CA ASN A 222 -0.91 -10.86 -30.48
C ASN A 222 -2.00 -11.82 -30.00
N ASP A 223 -2.33 -11.79 -28.70
CA ASP A 223 -3.38 -12.65 -28.12
C ASP A 223 -4.78 -12.30 -28.68
N PHE A 224 -5.02 -11.02 -29.00
CA PHE A 224 -6.35 -10.51 -29.37
C PHE A 224 -6.29 -9.48 -30.52
N PRO A 225 -5.87 -9.86 -31.74
CA PRO A 225 -5.55 -8.89 -32.81
C PRO A 225 -6.71 -7.97 -33.20
N ASN A 226 -7.94 -8.49 -33.21
CA ASN A 226 -9.13 -7.76 -33.68
C ASN A 226 -10.18 -7.52 -32.58
N ASP A 227 -9.87 -7.82 -31.30
CA ASP A 227 -10.80 -7.67 -30.19
C ASP A 227 -10.30 -6.63 -29.18
N LEU A 228 -10.62 -5.36 -29.43
CA LEU A 228 -10.24 -4.24 -28.55
C LEU A 228 -10.79 -4.40 -27.13
N ALA A 229 -11.97 -4.99 -26.96
CA ALA A 229 -12.55 -5.19 -25.64
C ALA A 229 -11.76 -6.24 -24.86
N ALA A 230 -11.39 -7.35 -25.51
CA ALA A 230 -10.53 -8.37 -24.93
C ALA A 230 -9.12 -7.83 -24.63
N GLN A 231 -8.56 -7.00 -25.52
CA GLN A 231 -7.27 -6.34 -25.27
C GLN A 231 -7.33 -5.48 -23.99
N ASN A 232 -8.33 -4.60 -23.88
CA ASN A 232 -8.50 -3.73 -22.71
C ASN A 232 -8.68 -4.55 -21.42
N GLN A 233 -9.47 -5.63 -21.48
CA GLN A 233 -9.64 -6.53 -20.35
C GLN A 233 -8.35 -7.25 -19.96
N SER A 234 -7.56 -7.68 -20.94
CA SER A 234 -6.27 -8.35 -20.70
C SER A 234 -5.30 -7.40 -20.00
N ILE A 235 -5.17 -6.16 -20.48
CA ILE A 235 -4.36 -5.11 -19.85
C ILE A 235 -4.80 -4.86 -18.41
N ASP A 236 -6.10 -4.62 -18.20
CA ASP A 236 -6.67 -4.40 -16.87
C ASP A 236 -6.35 -5.59 -15.93
N SER A 237 -6.50 -6.83 -16.41
CA SER A 237 -6.23 -8.03 -15.60
C SER A 237 -4.76 -8.21 -15.22
N ARG A 238 -3.83 -7.80 -16.09
CA ARG A 238 -2.38 -7.94 -15.87
C ARG A 238 -1.78 -6.79 -15.06
N ARG A 239 -2.40 -5.61 -15.06
CA ARG A 239 -1.81 -4.40 -14.44
C ARG A 239 -2.61 -3.78 -13.30
N ASN A 240 -3.93 -3.94 -13.21
CA ASN A 240 -4.73 -3.25 -12.18
C ASN A 240 -4.28 -3.59 -10.75
N GLY A 241 -3.86 -4.83 -10.48
CA GLY A 241 -3.35 -5.21 -9.16
C GLY A 241 -2.12 -4.41 -8.74
N SER A 242 -1.16 -4.23 -9.66
CA SER A 242 0.05 -3.44 -9.41
C SER A 242 -0.26 -1.95 -9.30
N LEU A 243 -1.13 -1.42 -10.16
CA LEU A 243 -1.53 -0.01 -10.11
C LEU A 243 -2.27 0.31 -8.81
N ASN A 244 -3.24 -0.52 -8.40
CA ASN A 244 -3.96 -0.31 -7.15
C ASN A 244 -3.04 -0.42 -5.93
N ARG A 245 -1.98 -1.23 -5.98
CA ARG A 245 -0.97 -1.25 -4.92
C ARG A 245 -0.26 0.09 -4.78
N VAL A 246 0.14 0.68 -5.90
CA VAL A 246 0.73 2.03 -5.92
C VAL A 246 -0.29 3.06 -5.41
N VAL A 247 -1.55 2.97 -5.83
CA VAL A 247 -2.59 3.88 -5.30
C VAL A 247 -2.65 3.81 -3.78
N ARG A 248 -2.70 2.61 -3.22
CA ARG A 248 -2.74 2.43 -1.76
C ARG A 248 -1.48 2.92 -1.05
N GLU A 249 -0.31 2.64 -1.63
CA GLU A 249 0.99 3.06 -1.07
C GLU A 249 1.16 4.59 -1.01
N TYR A 250 0.55 5.33 -1.94
CA TYR A 250 0.79 6.77 -2.08
C TYR A 250 -0.39 7.66 -1.71
N PHE A 251 -1.62 7.17 -1.92
CA PHE A 251 -2.84 7.93 -1.63
C PHE A 251 -3.55 7.48 -0.36
N GLY A 252 -3.28 6.27 0.13
CA GLY A 252 -3.84 5.78 1.38
C GLY A 252 -4.19 4.29 1.35
N ASP A 253 -3.79 3.55 2.40
CA ASP A 253 -4.22 2.16 2.64
C ASP A 253 -4.93 2.01 3.99
N LYS A 254 -5.53 0.83 4.18
CA LYS A 254 -6.37 0.51 5.33
C LYS A 254 -5.59 0.66 6.63
N GLY A 255 -6.11 1.51 7.52
CA GLY A 255 -5.54 1.74 8.85
C GLY A 255 -4.67 2.99 8.96
N GLU A 256 -4.45 3.72 7.86
CA GLU A 256 -3.84 5.04 7.92
C GLU A 256 -4.80 6.07 8.51
N LYS A 257 -4.28 6.92 9.39
CA LYS A 257 -5.09 7.94 10.10
C LYS A 257 -5.42 9.14 9.22
N GLU A 258 -4.50 9.50 8.33
CA GLU A 258 -4.59 10.69 7.47
C GLU A 258 -4.18 10.31 6.04
N PRO A 259 -5.01 9.52 5.33
CA PRO A 259 -4.73 9.21 3.93
C PRO A 259 -4.92 10.46 3.06
N VAL A 260 -4.12 10.60 2.01
CA VAL A 260 -4.25 11.69 1.01
C VAL A 260 -5.61 11.63 0.32
N LEU A 261 -6.16 10.43 0.15
CA LEU A 261 -7.47 10.19 -0.41
C LEU A 261 -8.29 9.31 0.56
N ALA A 262 -9.45 9.82 0.97
CA ALA A 262 -10.38 9.01 1.75
C ALA A 262 -11.02 7.93 0.87
N PHE A 263 -11.28 6.76 1.47
CA PHE A 263 -11.95 5.68 0.76
C PHE A 263 -13.36 6.08 0.35
N ARG A 264 -13.73 5.69 -0.87
CA ARG A 264 -15.10 5.85 -1.35
C ARG A 264 -16.05 5.06 -0.47
N TYR A 265 -17.24 5.59 -0.22
CA TYR A 265 -18.27 4.91 0.58
C TYR A 265 -18.49 3.45 0.13
N GLU A 266 -18.50 2.54 1.12
CA GLU A 266 -18.54 1.07 1.00
C GLU A 266 -17.33 0.40 0.33
N GLU A 267 -16.25 1.14 0.04
CA GLU A 267 -14.97 0.56 -0.39
C GLU A 267 -14.01 0.45 0.80
N GLU A 268 -13.28 -0.67 0.89
CA GLU A 268 -12.30 -0.90 1.96
C GLU A 268 -10.88 -0.45 1.60
N GLN A 269 -10.66 -0.10 0.33
CA GLN A 269 -9.34 0.18 -0.24
C GLN A 269 -9.46 1.09 -1.46
N ASP A 270 -8.50 2.01 -1.60
CA ASP A 270 -8.41 2.84 -2.78
C ASP A 270 -7.89 2.12 -4.02
N ASN A 271 -8.31 2.66 -5.16
CA ASN A 271 -8.03 2.10 -6.48
C ASN A 271 -8.06 3.19 -7.55
N CYS A 272 -7.67 2.87 -8.78
CA CYS A 272 -7.63 3.85 -9.87
C CYS A 272 -8.98 4.53 -10.18
N LYS A 273 -10.14 4.01 -9.73
CA LYS A 273 -11.43 4.70 -9.89
C LYS A 273 -11.61 5.82 -8.88
N ALA A 274 -10.99 5.74 -7.71
CA ALA A 274 -10.96 6.80 -6.72
C ALA A 274 -10.17 8.00 -7.26
N LEU A 275 -8.99 7.77 -7.84
CA LEU A 275 -8.22 8.81 -8.54
C LEU A 275 -9.00 9.51 -9.65
N ARG A 276 -9.80 8.75 -10.41
CA ARG A 276 -10.68 9.31 -11.45
C ARG A 276 -11.79 10.20 -10.86
N ALA A 277 -12.35 9.81 -9.72
CA ALA A 277 -13.35 10.57 -9.00
C ALA A 277 -12.74 11.86 -8.41
N ALA A 278 -11.59 11.74 -7.74
CA ALA A 278 -10.79 12.84 -7.21
C ALA A 278 -10.42 13.87 -8.28
N TYR A 279 -9.82 13.41 -9.39
CA TYR A 279 -9.54 14.24 -10.55
C TYR A 279 -10.78 15.01 -11.03
N GLY A 280 -11.93 14.32 -11.14
CA GLY A 280 -13.16 14.94 -11.61
C GLY A 280 -13.58 16.09 -10.71
N ALA A 281 -13.49 15.91 -9.39
CA ALA A 281 -13.83 16.93 -8.41
C ALA A 281 -12.87 18.11 -8.48
N LEU A 282 -11.56 17.84 -8.39
CA LEU A 282 -10.51 18.86 -8.39
C LEU A 282 -10.52 19.69 -9.68
N ALA A 283 -10.56 19.05 -10.85
CA ALA A 283 -10.56 19.76 -12.12
C ALA A 283 -11.86 20.57 -12.34
N THR A 284 -13.01 20.06 -11.89
CA THR A 284 -14.28 20.78 -12.03
C THR A 284 -14.31 22.01 -11.13
N GLU A 285 -13.87 21.89 -9.88
CA GLU A 285 -13.80 23.03 -8.95
C GLU A 285 -12.77 24.07 -9.40
N ARG A 286 -11.65 23.64 -9.98
CA ARG A 286 -10.63 24.55 -10.54
C ARG A 286 -11.11 25.30 -11.77
N ASP A 287 -11.72 24.59 -12.72
CA ASP A 287 -11.92 25.09 -14.08
C ASP A 287 -13.36 25.57 -14.36
N CYS A 288 -14.30 25.35 -13.42
CA CYS A 288 -15.73 25.65 -13.63
C CYS A 288 -16.39 26.38 -12.43
N GLY A 289 -16.13 27.69 -12.29
CA GLY A 289 -16.80 28.58 -11.32
C GLY A 289 -18.25 28.96 -11.67
N ARG A 290 -19.00 28.09 -12.37
CA ARG A 290 -20.37 28.36 -12.84
C ARG A 290 -21.42 27.64 -12.00
N SER A 291 -22.69 27.75 -12.41
CA SER A 291 -23.84 27.10 -11.77
C SER A 291 -23.66 25.58 -11.58
N VAL A 292 -24.41 24.99 -10.65
CA VAL A 292 -24.42 23.54 -10.39
C VAL A 292 -24.61 22.73 -11.67
N GLY A 293 -25.58 23.09 -12.52
CA GLY A 293 -25.80 22.42 -13.79
C GLY A 293 -24.61 22.51 -14.75
N SER A 294 -23.88 23.63 -14.75
CA SER A 294 -22.66 23.80 -15.53
C SER A 294 -21.53 22.90 -15.02
N LYS A 295 -21.36 22.80 -13.70
CA LYS A 295 -20.40 21.89 -13.07
C LYS A 295 -20.71 20.43 -13.39
N MET A 296 -21.98 20.02 -13.31
CA MET A 296 -22.41 18.65 -13.69
C MET A 296 -22.07 18.33 -15.16
N LEU A 297 -22.36 19.25 -16.07
CA LEU A 297 -22.03 19.09 -17.48
C LEU A 297 -20.51 19.05 -17.71
N HIS A 298 -19.76 19.94 -17.07
CA HIS A 298 -18.30 19.99 -17.16
C HIS A 298 -17.67 18.69 -16.65
N TYR A 299 -18.08 18.23 -15.47
CA TYR A 299 -17.66 16.97 -14.87
C TYR A 299 -17.94 15.77 -15.80
N ALA A 300 -19.14 15.70 -16.40
CA ALA A 300 -19.49 14.65 -17.36
C ALA A 300 -18.66 14.68 -18.65
N ARG A 301 -18.29 15.89 -19.12
CA ARG A 301 -17.39 16.09 -20.26
C ARG A 301 -15.97 15.66 -19.95
N LEU A 302 -15.43 16.06 -18.80
CA LEU A 302 -14.11 15.61 -18.35
C LEU A 302 -14.05 14.08 -18.33
N LEU A 303 -15.04 13.40 -17.76
CA LEU A 303 -15.08 11.93 -17.71
C LEU A 303 -15.42 11.28 -19.08
N GLY A 304 -15.78 12.03 -20.11
CA GLY A 304 -16.14 11.49 -21.42
C GLY A 304 -17.43 10.65 -21.38
N HIS A 305 -18.32 10.90 -20.39
CA HIS A 305 -19.67 10.35 -20.39
C HIS A 305 -20.54 11.09 -21.39
N PHE A 306 -20.35 12.40 -21.51
CA PHE A 306 -21.07 13.28 -22.41
C PHE A 306 -20.10 14.14 -23.22
N VAL A 307 -20.11 14.04 -24.55
CA VAL A 307 -19.19 14.75 -25.45
C VAL A 307 -19.89 15.29 -26.71
N LYS A 308 -21.22 15.21 -26.76
CA LYS A 308 -22.00 15.66 -27.92
C LYS A 308 -22.29 17.16 -27.82
N GLU A 309 -22.23 17.85 -28.95
CA GLU A 309 -22.56 19.28 -29.03
C GLU A 309 -24.06 19.50 -29.13
N ASN A 310 -24.77 18.67 -29.91
CA ASN A 310 -26.22 18.74 -30.12
C ASN A 310 -26.88 17.47 -29.58
N PRO A 311 -27.14 17.38 -28.26
CA PRO A 311 -27.72 16.19 -27.66
C PRO A 311 -29.25 16.14 -27.79
N THR A 312 -29.77 14.93 -27.79
CA THR A 312 -31.18 14.64 -27.45
C THR A 312 -31.36 14.56 -25.93
N ASP A 313 -32.59 14.70 -25.43
CA ASP A 313 -32.91 14.56 -24.00
C ASP A 313 -32.43 13.21 -23.42
N LYS A 314 -32.59 12.15 -24.20
CA LYS A 314 -32.09 10.82 -23.85
C LYS A 314 -30.57 10.78 -23.68
N GLU A 315 -29.83 11.55 -24.48
CA GLU A 315 -28.38 11.59 -24.39
C GLU A 315 -27.88 12.43 -23.21
N LEU A 316 -28.67 13.40 -22.76
CA LEU A 316 -28.41 14.15 -21.53
C LEU A 316 -28.44 13.25 -20.29
N GLN A 317 -29.20 12.15 -20.30
CA GLN A 317 -29.19 11.17 -19.20
C GLN A 317 -27.79 10.57 -18.94
N ASN A 318 -26.89 10.58 -19.93
CA ASN A 318 -25.49 10.14 -19.73
C ASN A 318 -24.74 11.01 -18.71
N ILE A 319 -25.17 12.25 -18.48
CA ILE A 319 -24.62 13.13 -17.44
C ILE A 319 -24.78 12.46 -16.06
N ALA A 320 -25.94 11.85 -15.80
CA ALA A 320 -26.23 11.18 -14.53
C ALA A 320 -25.28 10.00 -14.22
N THR A 321 -24.71 9.37 -15.25
CA THR A 321 -23.67 8.31 -15.06
C THR A 321 -22.44 8.85 -14.33
N SER A 322 -22.18 10.15 -14.43
CA SER A 322 -21.04 10.81 -13.78
C SER A 322 -21.19 10.93 -12.28
N LEU A 323 -22.42 10.92 -11.76
CA LEU A 323 -22.68 10.94 -10.32
C LEU A 323 -22.05 9.74 -9.59
N GLY A 324 -21.85 8.62 -10.30
CA GLY A 324 -21.12 7.48 -9.76
C GLY A 324 -19.61 7.70 -9.54
N TYR A 325 -19.10 8.92 -9.77
CA TYR A 325 -17.73 9.35 -9.44
C TYR A 325 -17.71 10.65 -8.61
N ALA A 326 -18.87 11.21 -8.26
CA ALA A 326 -18.97 12.43 -7.46
C ALA A 326 -18.86 12.11 -5.96
N ASP A 327 -17.82 11.35 -5.58
CA ASP A 327 -17.58 10.91 -4.20
C ASP A 327 -16.84 11.96 -3.36
N TYR A 328 -16.29 12.99 -4.03
CA TYR A 328 -15.33 13.91 -3.43
C TYR A 328 -15.68 15.36 -3.71
N PHE A 329 -15.29 16.23 -2.78
CA PHE A 329 -15.32 17.69 -2.92
C PHE A 329 -14.04 18.32 -2.36
N THR A 330 -13.85 19.62 -2.59
CA THR A 330 -12.81 20.41 -1.95
C THR A 330 -13.36 21.79 -1.63
N THR A 331 -13.03 22.32 -0.45
CA THR A 331 -13.27 23.74 -0.12
C THR A 331 -12.03 24.60 -0.38
N LYS A 332 -10.86 23.98 -0.49
CA LYS A 332 -9.59 24.66 -0.77
C LYS A 332 -9.43 24.95 -2.27
N PRO A 333 -8.80 26.09 -2.63
CA PRO A 333 -8.45 26.38 -4.02
C PRO A 333 -7.52 25.31 -4.60
N VAL A 334 -7.81 24.87 -5.83
CA VAL A 334 -6.95 23.92 -6.55
C VAL A 334 -5.94 24.70 -7.38
N LEU A 335 -4.65 24.45 -7.14
CA LEU A 335 -3.57 25.19 -7.78
C LEU A 335 -3.29 24.72 -9.22
N PHE A 336 -2.53 25.55 -9.95
CA PHE A 336 -1.92 25.22 -11.25
C PHE A 336 -0.42 24.93 -11.05
N PRO A 337 -0.03 23.70 -10.64
CA PRO A 337 1.35 23.38 -10.36
C PRO A 337 2.18 23.42 -11.64
N THR A 338 3.39 23.98 -11.55
CA THR A 338 4.35 23.95 -12.65
C THR A 338 4.89 22.52 -12.87
N ALA A 339 5.35 22.24 -14.09
CA ALA A 339 6.08 21.01 -14.33
C ALA A 339 7.39 21.06 -13.53
N PRO A 340 7.80 19.96 -12.87
CA PRO A 340 9.08 19.92 -12.20
C PRO A 340 10.20 20.23 -13.19
N GLU A 341 11.00 21.24 -12.89
CA GLU A 341 12.19 21.54 -13.69
C GLU A 341 13.18 20.40 -13.48
N LYS A 342 13.45 19.62 -14.52
CA LYS A 342 14.66 18.80 -14.51
C LYS A 342 15.84 19.75 -14.36
N GLU A 343 16.62 19.58 -13.30
CA GLU A 343 17.94 20.19 -13.20
C GLU A 343 18.63 20.02 -14.55
N LYS A 344 18.97 21.13 -15.19
CA LYS A 344 19.69 21.11 -16.45
C LYS A 344 21.02 20.41 -16.19
N THR A 345 21.16 19.17 -16.65
CA THR A 345 22.46 18.52 -16.76
C THR A 345 23.33 19.42 -17.63
N THR A 346 24.24 20.13 -16.98
CA THR A 346 25.14 21.06 -17.65
C THR A 346 26.16 20.21 -18.37
N SER A 347 26.23 20.30 -19.70
CA SER A 347 27.24 19.56 -20.46
C SER A 347 28.60 20.21 -20.22
N ILE A 348 29.33 19.68 -19.25
CA ILE A 348 30.75 20.03 -19.04
C ILE A 348 31.53 19.42 -20.20
N ARG A 349 32.27 20.24 -20.95
CA ARG A 349 33.25 19.72 -21.92
C ARG A 349 34.45 19.20 -21.15
N ILE A 350 34.69 17.90 -21.22
CA ILE A 350 35.80 17.20 -20.57
C ILE A 350 36.70 16.68 -21.70
N ASN A 351 38.01 16.89 -21.62
CA ASN A 351 38.94 16.35 -22.61
C ASN A 351 39.22 14.87 -22.32
N GLU A 352 39.63 14.11 -23.32
CA GLU A 352 39.90 12.67 -23.17
C GLU A 352 40.99 12.38 -22.12
N PHE A 353 41.96 13.28 -21.97
CA PHE A 353 42.99 13.19 -20.93
C PHE A 353 42.42 13.29 -19.50
N ASP A 354 41.35 14.06 -19.29
CA ASP A 354 40.71 14.22 -17.98
C ASP A 354 39.92 12.96 -17.56
N LEU A 355 39.63 12.06 -18.51
CA LEU A 355 38.93 10.79 -18.26
C LEU A 355 39.87 9.62 -17.93
N GLU A 356 41.17 9.73 -18.22
CA GLU A 356 42.14 8.67 -17.93
C GLU A 356 42.24 8.35 -16.43
N PRO A 357 42.29 9.33 -15.51
CA PRO A 357 42.25 9.05 -14.07
C PRO A 357 40.96 8.32 -13.65
N LEU A 358 39.82 8.67 -14.25
CA LEU A 358 38.53 8.04 -13.95
C LEU A 358 38.48 6.59 -14.47
N LYS A 359 39.03 6.30 -15.66
CA LYS A 359 39.13 4.93 -16.19
C LYS A 359 40.01 4.06 -15.30
N LYS A 360 41.14 4.61 -14.83
CA LYS A 360 42.04 3.90 -13.92
C LYS A 360 41.35 3.58 -12.59
N LEU A 361 40.72 4.58 -11.97
CA LEU A 361 39.95 4.37 -10.74
C LEU A 361 38.76 3.42 -10.94
N GLN A 362 38.12 3.44 -12.12
CA GLN A 362 37.06 2.48 -12.45
C GLN A 362 37.59 1.04 -12.42
N GLN A 363 38.76 0.79 -13.03
CA GLN A 363 39.40 -0.52 -13.01
C GLN A 363 39.85 -0.91 -11.60
N ASP A 364 40.56 -0.01 -10.91
CA ASP A 364 41.09 -0.26 -9.57
C ASP A 364 39.97 -0.53 -8.54
N TRP A 365 38.78 0.05 -8.72
CA TRP A 365 37.64 -0.11 -7.83
C TRP A 365 36.58 -1.09 -8.34
N GLU A 366 36.83 -1.74 -9.47
CA GLU A 366 35.92 -2.69 -10.13
C GLU A 366 34.49 -2.14 -10.31
N LEU A 367 34.38 -0.86 -10.69
CA LEU A 367 33.09 -0.19 -10.81
C LEU A 367 32.48 -0.33 -12.22
N PRO A 368 31.15 -0.44 -12.34
CA PRO A 368 30.49 -0.77 -13.60
C PRO A 368 30.58 0.34 -14.65
N ASN A 369 30.82 1.58 -14.24
CA ASN A 369 30.97 2.73 -15.14
C ASN A 369 31.68 3.90 -14.42
N GLN A 370 32.10 4.89 -15.20
CA GLN A 370 32.76 6.11 -14.70
C GLN A 370 31.85 6.95 -13.80
N GLN A 371 30.53 6.91 -13.99
CA GLN A 371 29.59 7.64 -13.13
C GLN A 371 29.65 7.11 -11.69
N SER A 372 29.75 5.78 -11.52
CA SER A 372 29.93 5.15 -10.20
C SER A 372 31.25 5.57 -9.53
N VAL A 373 32.32 5.81 -10.31
CA VAL A 373 33.59 6.33 -9.78
C VAL A 373 33.40 7.74 -9.23
N VAL A 374 32.72 8.61 -9.99
CA VAL A 374 32.44 10.00 -9.56
C VAL A 374 31.56 10.01 -8.31
N THR A 375 30.49 9.21 -8.27
CA THR A 375 29.62 9.09 -7.09
C THR A 375 30.42 8.67 -5.86
N ARG A 376 31.25 7.63 -5.98
CA ARG A 376 32.08 7.15 -4.88
C ARG A 376 33.13 8.17 -4.43
N LEU A 377 33.69 8.95 -5.35
CA LEU A 377 34.61 10.05 -5.02
C LEU A 377 33.90 11.15 -4.22
N ILE A 378 32.69 11.55 -4.62
CA ILE A 378 31.90 12.54 -3.90
C ILE A 378 31.57 12.05 -2.49
N GLU A 379 31.04 10.83 -2.35
CA GLU A 379 30.75 10.22 -1.05
C GLU A 379 32.00 10.12 -0.17
N SER A 380 33.15 9.79 -0.76
CA SER A 380 34.41 9.73 -0.03
C SER A 380 34.85 11.11 0.48
N GLN A 381 34.65 12.17 -0.30
CA GLN A 381 34.99 13.53 0.09
C GLN A 381 34.08 14.05 1.21
N GLU A 382 32.78 13.81 1.10
CA GLU A 382 31.83 14.17 2.17
C GLU A 382 32.19 13.45 3.48
N LYS A 383 32.53 12.16 3.40
CA LYS A 383 32.97 11.39 4.57
C LYS A 383 34.29 11.90 5.15
N ILE A 384 35.25 12.31 4.31
CA ILE A 384 36.51 12.92 4.75
C ILE A 384 36.25 14.26 5.43
N ALA A 385 35.35 15.08 4.90
CA ALA A 385 34.97 16.36 5.49
C ALA A 385 34.32 16.18 6.88
N GLU A 386 33.42 15.21 7.00
CA GLU A 386 32.77 14.88 8.27
C GLU A 386 33.79 14.34 9.30
N LEU A 387 34.68 13.43 8.90
CA LEU A 387 35.74 12.94 9.77
C LEU A 387 36.70 14.06 10.20
N ALA A 388 37.01 15.01 9.31
CA ALA A 388 37.85 16.15 9.65
C ALA A 388 37.20 17.05 10.70
N LYS A 389 35.87 17.23 10.63
CA LYS A 389 35.09 17.96 11.63
C LYS A 389 35.10 17.24 12.98
N GLN A 390 34.87 15.93 13.00
CA GLN A 390 34.92 15.12 14.23
C GLN A 390 36.31 15.13 14.87
N LEU A 391 37.37 15.12 14.07
CA LEU A 391 38.75 15.20 14.57
C LEU A 391 39.04 16.56 15.20
N LEU A 392 38.50 17.64 14.62
CA LEU A 392 38.60 18.98 15.19
C LEU A 392 37.87 19.07 16.54
N GLU A 393 36.66 18.52 16.62
CA GLU A 393 35.85 18.46 17.85
C GLU A 393 36.51 17.60 18.95
N ALA A 394 37.10 16.47 18.59
CA ALA A 394 37.85 15.64 19.54
C ALA A 394 39.10 16.38 20.07
N LYS A 395 39.81 17.12 19.20
CA LYS A 395 40.96 17.94 19.62
C LYS A 395 40.56 19.06 20.58
N THR A 396 39.44 19.74 20.34
CA THR A 396 38.96 20.77 21.27
C THR A 396 38.56 20.18 22.61
N GLN A 397 37.91 19.01 22.64
CA GLN A 397 37.60 18.31 23.90
C GLN A 397 38.86 17.87 24.66
N ILE A 398 39.87 17.34 23.98
CA ILE A 398 41.14 16.97 24.63
C ILE A 398 41.80 18.19 25.27
N ASN A 399 41.84 19.33 24.57
CA ASN A 399 42.39 20.56 25.11
C ASN A 399 41.59 21.08 26.32
N GLN A 400 40.26 20.97 26.28
CA GLN A 400 39.38 21.34 27.39
C GLN A 400 39.66 20.48 28.63
N LEU A 401 39.71 19.15 28.46
CA LEU A 401 40.00 18.21 29.54
C LEU A 401 41.41 18.38 30.11
N GLN A 402 42.39 18.71 29.28
CA GLN A 402 43.75 19.04 29.74
C GLN A 402 43.75 20.29 30.62
N LYS A 403 43.00 21.32 30.22
CA LYS A 403 42.85 22.55 31.02
C LYS A 403 42.13 22.30 32.34
N GLU A 404 41.03 21.55 32.32
CA GLU A 404 40.30 21.16 33.54
C GLU A 404 41.17 20.33 34.49
N LYS A 405 42.03 19.45 33.96
CA LYS A 405 43.01 18.69 34.74
C LYS A 405 44.06 19.59 35.40
N GLU A 406 44.55 20.61 34.68
CA GLU A 406 45.47 21.60 35.24
C GLU A 406 44.82 22.45 36.34
N GLU A 407 43.57 22.86 36.14
CA GLU A 407 42.77 23.60 37.14
C GLU A 407 42.51 22.73 38.38
N MET A 408 42.16 21.45 38.22
CA MET A 408 42.02 20.51 39.34
C MET A 408 43.33 20.29 40.11
N LEU A 409 44.47 20.20 39.41
CA LEU A 409 45.78 20.08 40.06
C LEU A 409 46.15 21.33 40.86
N GLN A 410 45.77 22.52 40.40
CA GLN A 410 45.96 23.77 41.15
C GLN A 410 45.06 23.84 42.39
N VAL A 411 43.79 23.46 42.27
CA VAL A 411 42.85 23.42 43.40
C VAL A 411 43.29 22.38 44.44
N GLN A 412 43.74 21.20 44.01
CA GLN A 412 44.23 20.15 44.92
C GLN A 412 45.50 20.59 45.66
N ASN A 413 46.43 21.29 44.99
CA ASN A 413 47.62 21.83 45.63
C ASN A 413 47.31 22.97 46.61
N GLN A 414 46.30 23.81 46.36
CA GLN A 414 45.86 24.84 47.31
C GLN A 414 45.09 24.25 48.51
N GLN A 415 44.31 23.19 48.30
CA GLN A 415 43.53 22.55 49.36
C GLN A 415 44.43 21.80 50.36
N VAL A 416 45.57 21.24 49.91
CA VAL A 416 46.56 20.62 50.80
C VAL A 416 47.26 21.66 51.69
N THR A 417 47.57 22.87 51.18
CA THR A 417 48.16 23.95 51.98
C THR A 417 47.18 24.53 53.01
N VAL A 418 45.90 24.68 52.66
CA VAL A 418 44.87 25.16 53.61
C VAL A 418 44.60 24.11 54.69
N SER A 419 44.52 22.82 54.34
CA SER A 419 44.23 21.74 55.29
C SER A 419 45.28 21.59 56.40
N LYS A 420 46.55 21.88 56.13
CA LYS A 420 47.63 21.75 57.13
C LYS A 420 47.51 22.84 58.22
N THR A 421 47.18 24.06 57.81
CA THR A 421 46.97 25.21 58.71
C THR A 421 45.69 25.06 59.54
N GLU A 422 44.63 24.50 58.96
CA GLU A 422 43.37 24.23 59.67
C GLU A 422 43.49 23.04 60.64
N LEU A 423 44.28 22.00 60.31
CA LEU A 423 44.55 20.90 61.22
C LEU A 423 45.37 21.35 62.44
N GLU A 424 46.35 22.24 62.26
CA GLU A 424 47.12 22.80 63.38
C GLU A 424 46.21 23.62 64.32
N ALA A 425 45.32 24.46 63.77
CA ALA A 425 44.35 25.22 64.55
C ALA A 425 43.27 24.34 65.22
N MET A 426 42.90 23.21 64.60
CA MET A 426 41.92 22.26 65.15
C MET A 426 42.51 21.40 66.27
N ILE A 427 43.81 21.04 66.19
CA ILE A 427 44.53 20.34 67.27
C ILE A 427 44.66 21.25 68.50
N GLU A 428 44.99 22.53 68.34
CA GLU A 428 45.01 23.49 69.46
C GLU A 428 43.63 23.62 70.12
N ARG A 429 42.55 23.70 69.32
CA ARG A 429 41.18 23.74 69.86
C ARG A 429 40.80 22.45 70.57
N MET A 430 41.15 21.28 70.05
CA MET A 430 40.82 20.00 70.67
C MET A 430 41.57 19.75 71.99
N VAL A 431 42.82 20.19 72.10
CA VAL A 431 43.58 20.12 73.36
C VAL A 431 42.94 21.03 74.41
N THR A 432 42.52 22.23 74.02
CA THR A 432 41.83 23.18 74.91
C THR A 432 40.47 22.65 75.36
N GLN A 433 39.66 22.09 74.43
CA GLN A 433 38.35 21.51 74.73
C GLN A 433 38.42 20.27 75.62
N LYS A 434 39.47 19.44 75.48
CA LYS A 434 39.67 18.23 76.31
C LYS A 434 40.10 18.57 77.74
N ILE A 435 40.72 19.72 77.97
CA ILE A 435 41.03 20.23 79.32
C ILE A 435 39.75 20.80 79.97
N GLU A 436 38.89 21.47 79.21
CA GLU A 436 37.62 22.03 79.72
C GLU A 436 36.53 20.96 79.93
N GLN A 437 36.48 19.91 79.10
CA GLN A 437 35.54 18.79 79.25
C GLN A 437 35.88 17.82 80.40
N ALA A 438 37.04 17.95 81.04
CA ALA A 438 37.35 17.21 82.27
C ALA A 438 36.70 17.82 83.54
N LEU A 439 36.03 18.98 83.43
CA LEU A 439 35.60 19.78 84.59
C LEU A 439 34.10 20.07 84.73
N SER A 440 33.19 19.50 83.93
CA SER A 440 31.75 19.72 84.20
C SER A 440 30.84 18.58 83.71
N ASN A 441 30.21 17.92 84.69
CA ASN A 441 29.20 16.87 84.53
C ASN A 441 27.76 17.42 84.56
N PHE A 442 26.87 16.62 83.97
CA PHE A 442 25.40 16.48 84.19
C PHE A 442 24.41 17.24 83.27
N PRO A 443 23.21 16.65 83.01
CA PRO A 443 22.52 16.67 81.72
C PRO A 443 21.08 17.24 81.82
N THR A 444 20.32 17.25 80.70
CA THR A 444 19.04 16.51 80.47
C THR A 444 18.07 17.25 79.52
N THR A 445 17.53 16.49 78.54
CA THR A 445 16.14 16.46 77.93
C THR A 445 15.54 17.54 77.00
N GLN A 446 15.07 17.03 75.82
CA GLN A 446 13.76 17.21 75.11
C GLN A 446 13.31 18.63 74.67
N GLN A 447 12.57 18.92 73.58
CA GLN A 447 11.59 18.18 72.76
C GLN A 447 11.25 18.97 71.45
N ALA A 448 10.61 18.24 70.51
CA ALA A 448 9.91 18.53 69.23
C ALA A 448 9.19 19.89 68.92
N SER A 449 9.02 20.19 67.61
CA SER A 449 7.74 20.51 66.87
C SER A 449 8.02 21.04 65.44
N GLN A 450 7.59 20.37 64.35
CA GLN A 450 6.32 20.45 63.58
C GLN A 450 6.10 21.68 62.66
N SER A 451 5.87 21.43 61.35
CA SER A 451 4.74 21.97 60.57
C SER A 451 4.51 21.21 59.23
N LYS A 452 3.23 21.12 58.85
CA LYS A 452 2.56 20.47 57.68
C LYS A 452 1.93 21.61 56.82
N PRO A 453 1.09 21.36 55.78
CA PRO A 453 1.08 20.39 54.66
C PRO A 453 0.75 21.10 53.30
N THR A 454 0.63 20.39 52.17
CA THR A 454 -0.43 20.59 51.13
C THR A 454 -0.51 19.37 50.18
N THR A 455 -1.74 19.02 49.79
CA THR A 455 -2.23 17.79 49.16
C THR A 455 -2.22 17.82 47.63
N GLN A 456 -1.87 16.71 46.95
CA GLN A 456 -2.35 16.33 45.60
C GLN A 456 -2.57 14.80 45.51
N ALA A 457 -3.56 14.40 44.69
CA ALA A 457 -4.13 13.05 44.57
C ALA A 457 -3.19 11.99 43.96
N PRO A 458 -3.39 10.67 44.24
CA PRO A 458 -2.44 9.63 43.84
C PRO A 458 -2.64 9.18 42.38
N VAL A 459 -1.54 9.19 41.62
CA VAL A 459 -1.35 8.45 40.37
C VAL A 459 -1.18 6.97 40.73
N LYS A 460 -1.87 6.06 40.03
CA LYS A 460 -1.66 4.61 40.16
C LYS A 460 -0.25 4.26 39.68
N GLU A 461 0.63 3.87 40.60
CA GLU A 461 1.89 3.18 40.30
C GLU A 461 1.57 1.86 39.56
N GLN A 462 2.13 1.68 38.37
CA GLN A 462 2.17 0.37 37.72
C GLN A 462 3.28 -0.44 38.39
N GLU A 463 2.93 -1.58 38.98
CA GLU A 463 3.90 -2.57 39.46
C GLU A 463 4.80 -3.00 38.29
N VAL A 464 6.12 -2.85 38.46
CA VAL A 464 7.13 -3.32 37.50
C VAL A 464 7.21 -4.84 37.62
N ILE A 465 6.54 -5.56 36.72
CA ILE A 465 6.61 -7.03 36.65
C ILE A 465 7.93 -7.41 35.99
N ASP A 466 8.74 -8.24 36.67
CA ASP A 466 9.93 -8.86 36.09
C ASP A 466 9.53 -10.02 35.16
N TRP A 467 9.47 -9.72 33.87
CA TRP A 467 9.13 -10.67 32.82
C TRP A 467 10.25 -11.68 32.52
N ALA A 468 11.51 -11.32 32.77
CA ALA A 468 12.66 -12.16 32.45
C ALA A 468 12.76 -13.35 33.42
N GLY A 469 12.40 -13.15 34.69
CA GLY A 469 12.36 -14.20 35.72
C GLY A 469 11.14 -15.13 35.66
N MET A 470 10.12 -14.82 34.85
CA MET A 470 8.87 -15.60 34.77
C MET A 470 9.06 -16.91 34.01
N SER A 471 8.51 -18.03 34.50
CA SER A 471 8.56 -19.31 33.78
C SER A 471 7.72 -19.26 32.50
N ASN A 472 8.01 -20.11 31.50
CA ASN A 472 7.19 -20.20 30.28
C ASN A 472 5.74 -20.59 30.61
N ALA A 473 5.52 -21.49 31.57
CA ALA A 473 4.17 -21.87 32.00
C ALA A 473 3.37 -20.68 32.56
N ASP A 474 3.98 -19.89 33.44
CA ASP A 474 3.32 -18.73 34.06
C ASP A 474 3.10 -17.60 33.05
N LEU A 475 4.06 -17.39 32.15
CA LEU A 475 3.96 -16.38 31.10
C LEU A 475 2.82 -16.70 30.13
N TRP A 476 2.69 -17.95 29.67
CA TRP A 476 1.64 -18.33 28.71
C TRP A 476 0.23 -18.29 29.32
N LEU A 477 0.09 -18.48 30.63
CA LEU A 477 -1.15 -18.30 31.38
C LEU A 477 -1.51 -16.82 31.64
N THR A 478 -0.51 -15.93 31.68
CA THR A 478 -0.69 -14.52 32.02
C THR A 478 -1.31 -13.72 30.86
N LYS A 479 -2.28 -12.85 31.20
CA LYS A 479 -2.97 -11.90 30.29
C LYS A 479 -2.70 -10.43 30.61
N VAL A 480 -1.77 -10.17 31.52
CA VAL A 480 -1.41 -8.81 31.95
C VAL A 480 -0.69 -8.06 30.82
N LYS A 481 -0.84 -6.72 30.79
CA LYS A 481 -0.22 -5.84 29.81
C LYS A 481 1.31 -5.99 29.87
N GLY A 482 1.93 -6.36 28.75
CA GLY A 482 3.37 -6.69 28.64
C GLY A 482 3.65 -8.17 28.35
N ALA A 483 2.78 -9.09 28.79
CA ALA A 483 2.97 -10.52 28.57
C ALA A 483 3.01 -10.90 27.08
N SER A 484 2.26 -10.19 26.23
CA SER A 484 2.25 -10.42 24.79
C SER A 484 3.60 -10.11 24.13
N GLU A 485 4.28 -9.04 24.55
CA GLU A 485 5.58 -8.66 24.00
C GLU A 485 6.65 -9.68 24.41
N GLU A 486 6.63 -10.13 25.66
CA GLU A 486 7.56 -11.15 26.15
C GLU A 486 7.36 -12.52 25.47
N LYS A 487 6.11 -12.93 25.22
CA LYS A 487 5.81 -14.16 24.43
C LYS A 487 6.39 -14.08 23.03
N ILE A 488 6.31 -12.91 22.37
CA ILE A 488 6.88 -12.70 21.05
C ILE A 488 8.41 -12.76 21.12
N ARG A 489 9.03 -12.08 22.09
CA ARG A 489 10.49 -12.08 22.31
C ARG A 489 11.03 -13.50 22.50
N ARG A 490 10.44 -14.30 23.40
CA ARG A 490 10.86 -15.69 23.62
C ARG A 490 10.65 -16.58 22.39
N SER A 491 9.56 -16.35 21.63
CA SER A 491 9.31 -17.07 20.38
C SER A 491 10.35 -16.74 19.30
N TYR A 492 10.78 -15.48 19.22
CA TYR A 492 11.87 -15.04 18.34
C TYR A 492 13.19 -15.71 18.72
N GLU A 493 13.58 -15.64 20.00
CA GLU A 493 14.81 -16.26 20.50
C GLU A 493 14.83 -17.78 20.28
N ALA A 494 13.70 -18.45 20.48
CA ALA A 494 13.55 -19.88 20.25
C ALA A 494 13.83 -20.26 18.79
N ILE A 495 13.30 -19.50 17.80
CA ILE A 495 13.58 -19.76 16.38
C ILE A 495 15.06 -19.46 16.06
N CYS A 496 15.60 -18.36 16.57
CA CYS A 496 17.01 -18.01 16.38
C CYS A 496 17.93 -19.11 16.91
N LEU A 497 17.66 -19.60 18.13
CA LEU A 497 18.43 -20.65 18.77
C LEU A 497 18.34 -21.95 17.97
N TYR A 498 17.13 -22.38 17.60
CA TYR A 498 16.92 -23.56 16.75
C TYR A 498 17.70 -23.49 15.43
N ASN A 499 17.66 -22.36 14.72
CA ASN A 499 18.40 -22.17 13.47
C ASN A 499 19.92 -22.20 13.67
N ASN A 500 20.41 -21.74 14.83
CA ASN A 500 21.83 -21.71 15.17
C ASN A 500 22.36 -23.08 15.65
N THR A 501 21.55 -23.92 16.29
CA THR A 501 22.04 -25.10 17.05
C THR A 501 21.50 -26.44 16.56
N VAL A 502 20.31 -26.49 15.94
CA VAL A 502 19.63 -27.75 15.60
C VAL A 502 19.47 -27.94 14.09
N ALA A 503 19.25 -26.88 13.34
CA ALA A 503 19.03 -26.98 11.90
C ALA A 503 20.32 -27.36 11.14
N THR A 504 20.36 -28.58 10.60
CA THR A 504 21.53 -29.16 9.92
C THR A 504 21.68 -28.77 8.44
N GLY A 505 20.59 -28.30 7.79
CA GLY A 505 20.58 -27.91 6.39
C GLY A 505 19.75 -26.64 6.12
N GLU A 506 19.91 -26.05 4.93
CA GLU A 506 19.12 -24.88 4.52
C GLU A 506 17.61 -25.15 4.51
N ASP A 507 17.22 -26.38 4.23
CA ASP A 507 15.83 -26.81 4.21
C ASP A 507 15.25 -27.07 5.61
N ASP A 508 16.05 -26.94 6.68
CA ASP A 508 15.58 -27.17 8.05
C ASP A 508 15.52 -25.88 8.88
N ARG A 509 15.91 -24.74 8.29
CA ARG A 509 15.88 -23.42 8.93
C ARG A 509 14.59 -22.67 8.66
N LEU A 510 14.17 -21.85 9.61
CA LEU A 510 12.91 -21.14 9.57
C LEU A 510 13.14 -19.62 9.63
N ALA A 511 12.67 -18.89 8.62
CA ALA A 511 12.72 -17.44 8.61
C ALA A 511 11.80 -16.88 9.70
N ILE A 512 12.25 -15.83 10.38
CA ILE A 512 11.41 -15.07 11.30
C ILE A 512 10.35 -14.34 10.47
N THR A 513 9.09 -14.72 10.66
CA THR A 513 7.94 -14.16 9.93
C THR A 513 6.78 -13.90 10.89
N ASN A 514 5.85 -13.03 10.50
CA ASN A 514 4.64 -12.77 11.28
C ASN A 514 3.86 -14.07 11.56
N GLN A 515 3.77 -14.95 10.57
CA GLN A 515 3.08 -16.23 10.72
C GLN A 515 3.76 -17.14 11.76
N ALA A 516 5.08 -17.32 11.67
CA ALA A 516 5.83 -18.19 12.58
C ALA A 516 5.77 -17.69 14.03
N LEU A 517 5.96 -16.39 14.24
CA LEU A 517 5.87 -15.80 15.57
C LEU A 517 4.45 -15.82 16.13
N ARG A 518 3.43 -15.62 15.28
CA ARG A 518 2.03 -15.75 15.71
C ARG A 518 1.68 -17.17 16.13
N GLU A 519 2.16 -18.16 15.39
CA GLU A 519 1.91 -19.58 15.68
C GLU A 519 2.57 -20.03 16.99
N LEU A 520 3.79 -19.55 17.29
CA LEU A 520 4.46 -19.85 18.57
C LEU A 520 3.94 -19.00 19.73
N SER A 521 3.85 -17.67 19.58
CA SER A 521 3.49 -16.80 20.70
C SER A 521 2.00 -16.87 21.08
N GLY A 522 1.13 -17.28 20.14
CA GLY A 522 -0.33 -17.23 20.29
C GLY A 522 -0.89 -15.80 20.35
N VAL A 523 -0.07 -14.78 20.04
CA VAL A 523 -0.43 -13.36 20.11
C VAL A 523 -1.05 -12.90 18.79
N ASN A 524 -1.91 -11.88 18.83
CA ASN A 524 -2.55 -11.31 17.64
C ASN A 524 -1.50 -10.85 16.61
N GLY A 525 -1.72 -11.18 15.33
CA GLY A 525 -0.79 -10.87 14.24
C GLY A 525 -0.48 -9.38 14.04
N LEU A 526 -1.36 -8.47 14.46
CA LEU A 526 -1.08 -7.02 14.46
C LEU A 526 0.02 -6.66 15.46
N ILE A 527 -0.08 -7.16 16.69
CA ILE A 527 0.92 -6.94 17.75
C ILE A 527 2.27 -7.56 17.36
N VAL A 528 2.24 -8.76 16.76
CA VAL A 528 3.44 -9.40 16.20
C VAL A 528 4.04 -8.54 15.08
N GLY A 529 3.21 -7.94 14.23
CA GLY A 529 3.64 -7.05 13.15
C GLY A 529 4.31 -5.78 13.67
N ASP A 530 3.74 -5.17 14.70
CA ASP A 530 4.32 -3.98 15.34
C ASP A 530 5.65 -4.32 16.04
N TRP A 531 5.73 -5.49 16.70
CA TRP A 531 6.98 -5.96 17.31
C TRP A 531 8.08 -6.21 16.25
N ILE A 532 7.76 -6.84 15.12
CA ILE A 532 8.70 -7.06 14.02
C ILE A 532 9.22 -5.73 13.47
N LYS A 533 8.36 -4.71 13.33
CA LYS A 533 8.78 -3.37 12.87
C LYS A 533 9.72 -2.70 13.87
N ALA A 534 9.44 -2.83 15.17
CA ALA A 534 10.30 -2.27 16.22
C ALA A 534 11.67 -2.96 16.29
N HIS A 535 11.78 -4.23 15.87
CA HIS A 535 13.02 -5.02 15.88
C HIS A 535 13.48 -5.39 14.46
N ALA A 536 13.20 -4.52 13.47
CA ALA A 536 13.42 -4.82 12.06
C ALA A 536 14.88 -5.20 11.75
N ASP A 537 15.85 -4.48 12.34
CA ASP A 537 17.27 -4.71 12.13
C ASP A 537 17.70 -6.12 12.59
N GLU A 538 17.22 -6.57 13.74
CA GLU A 538 17.53 -7.90 14.29
C GLU A 538 16.90 -9.02 13.44
N VAL A 539 15.66 -8.81 12.98
CA VAL A 539 14.95 -9.75 12.12
C VAL A 539 15.60 -9.85 10.74
N ILE A 540 15.96 -8.72 10.13
CA ILE A 540 16.64 -8.65 8.83
C ILE A 540 18.02 -9.29 8.95
N SER A 541 18.78 -8.97 9.99
CA SER A 541 20.11 -9.53 10.24
C SER A 541 20.08 -11.05 10.37
N HIS A 542 19.20 -11.59 11.22
CA HIS A 542 19.04 -13.04 11.40
C HIS A 542 18.64 -13.73 10.09
N ASN A 543 17.64 -13.21 9.39
CA ASN A 543 17.14 -13.85 8.18
C ASN A 543 18.14 -13.74 7.02
N SER A 544 18.93 -12.65 6.95
CA SER A 544 20.01 -12.47 5.97
C SER A 544 21.17 -13.42 6.22
N LYS A 545 21.52 -13.69 7.49
CA LYS A 545 22.56 -14.66 7.89
C LYS A 545 22.35 -16.05 7.25
N TYR A 546 21.10 -16.41 6.97
CA TYR A 546 20.72 -17.71 6.44
C TYR A 546 20.12 -17.66 5.03
N GLU A 547 20.28 -16.53 4.32
CA GLU A 547 19.75 -16.33 2.97
C GLU A 547 18.22 -16.53 2.86
N MET A 548 17.51 -16.18 3.94
CA MET A 548 16.05 -16.30 4.08
C MET A 548 15.31 -14.96 3.90
N GLN A 549 16.02 -13.92 3.50
CA GLN A 549 15.45 -12.60 3.21
C GLN A 549 14.50 -12.62 2.00
N ASN A 550 13.57 -11.68 1.95
CA ASN A 550 12.71 -11.52 0.79
C ASN A 550 13.52 -11.05 -0.43
N SER A 551 13.61 -11.91 -1.46
CA SER A 551 14.33 -11.63 -2.71
C SER A 551 13.83 -10.39 -3.49
N LYS A 552 12.63 -9.89 -3.18
CA LYS A 552 12.06 -8.69 -3.82
C LYS A 552 12.37 -7.40 -3.07
N ASP A 553 12.51 -7.47 -1.75
CA ASP A 553 12.79 -6.33 -0.89
C ASP A 553 13.34 -6.83 0.47
N PRO A 554 14.66 -6.92 0.63
CA PRO A 554 15.27 -7.35 1.89
C PRO A 554 15.01 -6.41 3.06
N SER A 555 14.65 -5.14 2.82
CA SER A 555 14.45 -4.13 3.87
C SER A 555 13.11 -4.22 4.61
N LYS A 556 12.16 -5.03 4.11
CA LYS A 556 10.82 -5.19 4.70
C LYS A 556 10.63 -6.51 5.41
N ALA A 557 11.07 -6.59 6.67
CA ALA A 557 10.99 -7.77 7.54
C ALA A 557 9.59 -8.41 7.60
N GLU A 558 8.54 -7.62 7.53
CA GLU A 558 7.14 -8.05 7.58
C GLU A 558 6.68 -8.82 6.32
N THR A 559 7.43 -8.72 5.23
CA THR A 559 7.09 -9.37 3.95
C THR A 559 7.74 -10.74 3.76
N TYR A 560 8.46 -11.21 4.78
CA TYR A 560 9.21 -12.46 4.71
C TYR A 560 8.25 -13.65 4.79
N TYR A 561 8.58 -14.71 4.06
CA TYR A 561 7.77 -15.93 4.02
C TYR A 561 8.67 -17.15 3.84
N ASN A 562 8.35 -18.24 4.54
CA ASN A 562 9.05 -19.52 4.46
C ASN A 562 8.72 -20.27 3.15
N LYS A 563 9.09 -19.70 1.99
CA LYS A 563 8.78 -20.24 0.65
C LYS A 563 9.37 -21.63 0.38
N ARG A 564 10.45 -21.97 1.10
CA ARG A 564 11.19 -23.23 0.95
C ARG A 564 10.43 -24.42 1.57
N HIS A 565 9.42 -24.16 2.41
CA HIS A 565 8.71 -25.18 3.17
C HIS A 565 7.23 -25.24 2.81
N GLY A 566 6.69 -26.44 2.63
CA GLY A 566 5.24 -26.66 2.65
C GLY A 566 4.68 -26.43 4.07
N SER A 567 3.38 -26.15 4.18
CA SER A 567 2.72 -25.87 5.47
C SER A 567 2.95 -26.94 6.52
N GLU A 568 2.95 -28.22 6.13
CA GLU A 568 3.19 -29.36 7.04
C GLU A 568 4.61 -29.36 7.63
N LYS A 569 5.62 -28.98 6.82
CA LYS A 569 7.01 -28.92 7.27
C LYS A 569 7.24 -27.76 8.24
N ILE A 570 6.62 -26.61 7.96
CA ILE A 570 6.63 -25.45 8.87
C ILE A 570 6.06 -25.84 10.22
N THR A 571 4.87 -26.46 10.26
CA THR A 571 4.24 -26.90 11.51
C THR A 571 5.10 -27.89 12.28
N LYS A 572 5.76 -28.84 11.60
CA LYS A 572 6.67 -29.80 12.24
C LYS A 572 7.88 -29.13 12.88
N ILE A 573 8.51 -28.18 12.19
CA ILE A 573 9.64 -27.41 12.74
C ILE A 573 9.19 -26.57 13.93
N LEU A 574 8.03 -25.90 13.84
CA LEU A 574 7.51 -25.10 14.95
C LEU A 574 7.15 -25.95 16.18
N SER A 575 6.66 -27.20 15.99
CA SER A 575 6.46 -28.14 17.10
C SER A 575 7.77 -28.47 17.80
N LEU A 576 8.83 -28.72 17.02
CA LEU A 576 10.16 -29.00 17.56
C LEU A 576 10.75 -27.79 18.31
N VAL A 577 10.58 -26.58 17.77
CA VAL A 577 10.98 -25.32 18.42
C VAL A 577 10.23 -25.15 19.74
N ASN A 578 8.92 -25.38 19.74
CA ASN A 578 8.09 -25.30 20.94
C ASN A 578 8.53 -26.30 22.02
N GLU A 579 8.78 -27.55 21.66
CA GLU A 579 9.18 -28.60 22.60
C GLU A 579 10.58 -28.38 23.18
N GLN A 580 11.54 -27.93 22.37
CA GLN A 580 12.94 -27.82 22.79
C GLN A 580 13.27 -26.50 23.50
N TYR A 581 12.57 -25.41 23.17
CA TYR A 581 12.96 -24.06 23.59
C TYR A 581 11.86 -23.28 24.32
N LEU A 582 10.62 -23.79 24.30
CA LEU A 582 9.47 -23.16 24.97
C LEU A 582 8.72 -24.14 25.89
N ASP A 583 9.35 -25.24 26.30
CA ASP A 583 8.81 -26.27 27.20
C ASP A 583 7.47 -26.89 26.75
N GLY A 584 7.14 -26.76 25.47
CA GLY A 584 5.88 -27.19 24.90
C GLY A 584 4.69 -26.25 25.15
N GLU A 585 4.85 -25.14 25.84
CA GLU A 585 3.74 -24.28 26.33
C GLU A 585 3.04 -23.48 25.23
N ALA A 586 3.76 -23.15 24.15
CA ALA A 586 3.28 -22.30 23.08
C ALA A 586 2.17 -22.94 22.23
N LEU A 587 2.25 -24.25 21.94
CA LEU A 587 1.25 -24.96 21.14
C LEU A 587 0.21 -25.74 21.97
N LYS A 588 0.47 -26.05 23.25
CA LYS A 588 -0.53 -26.65 24.16
C LYS A 588 -1.78 -25.77 24.33
N SER A 589 -1.57 -24.46 24.40
CA SER A 589 -2.63 -23.48 24.65
C SER A 589 -3.60 -23.27 23.46
N GLN A 590 -3.27 -23.78 22.26
CA GLN A 590 -4.15 -23.77 21.09
C GLN A 590 -5.08 -24.99 21.03
N GLN A 591 -4.69 -26.15 21.59
CA GLN A 591 -5.53 -27.37 21.62
C GLN A 591 -6.70 -27.29 22.60
N ILE A 592 -6.67 -26.38 23.59
CA ILE A 592 -7.76 -26.22 24.57
C ILE A 592 -8.95 -25.43 23.99
N LYS A 593 -8.82 -24.89 22.76
CA LYS A 593 -9.85 -24.07 22.09
C LYS A 593 -10.48 -24.70 20.83
N SER A 594 -10.26 -25.99 20.59
CA SER A 594 -10.92 -26.74 19.50
C SER A 594 -12.13 -27.51 20.00
#